data_AF-A0A847NM21-F1
#
_entry.id   AF-A0A847NM21-F1
#
_cell.length_a   1.000
_cell.length_b   1.000
_cell.length_c   1.000
_cell.angle_alpha   90.00
_cell.angle_beta   90.00
_cell.angle_gamma   90.00
#
_symmetry.space_group_name_H-M   'P 1'
#
loop_
_entity.id
_entity.type
_entity.pdbx_description
1 polymer ?
#
loop_
_entity_poly.entity_id
_entity_poly.type
_entity_poly.pdbx_seq_one_letter_code
_entity_poly.pdbx_strand_id
1 'polypeptide(L)' 'MQYYSHPNKLLIEHLIEVRDIGMKRLPIEMRPPYEIASLSHDFGKYTTYFQKYLINKNKSEYANHGFISAIFGAYLSL' A
#
# COMPACT_ATOMS: atom_id res chain seq x y z
N MET A 1 10.78 -1.73 -13.28
CA MET A 1 9.46 -1.13 -13.60
C MET A 1 9.05 -0.24 -12.44
N GLN A 2 8.54 0.96 -12.70
CA GLN A 2 8.06 1.86 -11.63
C GLN A 2 6.58 1.56 -11.34
N TYR A 3 6.20 1.58 -10.05
CA TYR A 3 4.82 1.41 -9.61
C TYR A 3 4.34 2.68 -8.93
N TYR A 4 3.10 3.05 -9.21
CA TYR A 4 2.54 4.32 -8.78
C TYR A 4 1.37 4.10 -7.81
N SER A 5 1.34 4.88 -6.73
CA SER A 5 0.18 4.95 -5.83
C SER A 5 -0.91 5.87 -6.40
N HIS A 6 -0.46 6.92 -7.10
CA HIS A 6 -1.23 7.97 -7.77
C HIS A 6 -0.49 8.36 -9.06
N PRO A 7 -1.12 9.02 -10.05
CA PRO A 7 -0.50 9.28 -11.36
C PRO A 7 0.90 9.90 -11.32
N ASN A 8 1.20 10.71 -10.30
CA ASN A 8 2.48 11.41 -10.14
C ASN A 8 3.21 11.06 -8.84
N LYS A 9 2.93 9.90 -8.23
CA LYS A 9 3.53 9.50 -6.95
C LYS A 9 3.89 8.03 -6.94
N LEU A 10 5.16 7.72 -6.67
CA LEU A 10 5.59 6.33 -6.60
C LEU A 10 4.92 5.63 -5.42
N LEU A 11 4.64 4.34 -5.59
CA LEU A 11 4.06 3.52 -4.55
C LEU A 11 4.99 3.44 -3.33
N ILE A 12 6.29 3.23 -3.55
CA ILE A 12 7.27 3.12 -2.47
C ILE A 12 7.39 4.42 -1.66
N GLU A 13 7.41 5.57 -2.32
CA GLU A 13 7.42 6.88 -1.65
C GLU A 13 6.18 7.07 -0.79
N HIS A 14 5.00 6.73 -1.34
CA HIS A 14 3.76 6.81 -0.60
C HIS A 14 3.73 5.94 0.65
N LEU A 15 4.16 4.67 0.54
CA LEU A 15 4.19 3.74 1.68
C LEU A 15 5.13 4.26 2.79
N ILE A 16 6.32 4.71 2.42
CA ILE A 16 7.32 5.27 3.34
C ILE A 16 6.77 6.52 4.04
N GLU A 17 6.17 7.45 3.31
CA GLU A 17 5.60 8.66 3.89
C GLU A 17 4.48 8.35 4.90
N VAL A 18 3.55 7.45 4.55
CA VAL A 18 2.46 7.04 5.44
C VAL A 18 3.03 6.45 6.74
N ARG A 19 3.99 5.53 6.62
CA ARG A 19 4.69 4.92 7.76
C ARG A 19 5.36 5.97 8.63
N ASP A 20 6.12 6.90 8.04
CA ASP A 20 6.85 7.92 8.79
C ASP A 20 5.92 8.93 9.51
N ILE A 21 4.78 9.28 8.90
CA ILE A 21 3.78 10.15 9.52
C ILE A 21 3.20 9.52 10.79
N GLY A 22 2.83 8.23 10.74
CA GLY A 22 2.27 7.56 11.90
C GLY A 22 3.29 7.24 12.99
N MET A 23 4.52 6.85 12.62
CA MET A 23 5.60 6.57 13.58
C MET A 23 5.89 7.75 14.52
N LYS A 24 5.75 8.98 14.01
CA LYS A 24 5.95 10.22 14.79
C LYS A 24 4.83 10.49 15.80
N ARG A 25 3.66 9.86 15.64
CA ARG A 25 2.45 10.14 16.42
C ARG A 25 2.05 8.99 17.36
N LEU A 26 2.58 7.80 17.11
CA LEU A 26 2.21 6.59 17.85
C LEU A 26 3.13 6.35 19.05
N PRO A 27 2.57 5.81 20.16
CA PRO A 27 3.37 5.21 21.23
C PRO A 27 4.34 4.17 20.69
N ILE A 28 5.51 4.02 21.33
CA ILE A 28 6.59 3.14 20.83
C ILE A 28 6.10 1.70 20.70
N GLU A 29 5.23 1.25 21.60
CA GLU A 29 4.71 -0.12 21.63
C GLU A 29 3.79 -0.41 20.43
N MET A 30 3.17 0.62 19.87
CA MET A 30 2.27 0.51 18.71
C MET A 30 3.02 0.60 17.38
N ARG A 31 4.32 0.95 17.38
CA ARG A 31 5.10 1.12 16.16
C ARG A 31 5.30 -0.18 15.37
N PRO A 32 5.68 -1.33 15.96
CA PRO A 32 5.90 -2.55 15.20
C PRO A 32 4.67 -3.02 14.39
N PRO A 33 3.46 -3.18 14.97
CA PRO A 33 2.29 -3.56 14.17
C PRO A 33 1.89 -2.47 13.16
N TYR A 34 2.10 -1.20 13.49
CA TYR A 34 1.85 -0.10 12.57
C TYR A 34 2.80 -0.10 11.37
N GLU A 35 4.08 -0.47 11.55
CA GLU A 35 5.03 -0.58 10.44
C GLU A 35 4.54 -1.57 9.40
N ILE A 36 4.13 -2.76 9.84
CA ILE A 36 3.60 -3.81 8.96
C ILE A 36 2.35 -3.30 8.25
N ALA A 37 1.39 -2.75 8.99
CA ALA A 37 0.13 -2.27 8.40
C ALA A 37 0.35 -1.14 7.39
N SER A 38 1.14 -0.12 7.75
CA SER A 38 1.38 1.05 6.91
C SER A 38 2.16 0.73 5.63
N LEU A 39 3.11 -0.21 5.69
CA LEU A 39 3.88 -0.63 4.51
C LEU A 39 3.15 -1.63 3.61
N SER A 40 2.14 -2.35 4.13
CA SER A 40 1.42 -3.37 3.37
C SER A 40 0.04 -2.94 2.88
N HIS A 41 -0.57 -1.88 3.43
CA HIS A 41 -1.97 -1.50 3.16
C HIS A 41 -2.32 -1.31 1.67
N ASP A 42 -1.32 -0.92 0.88
CA ASP A 42 -1.44 -0.58 -0.53
C ASP A 42 -0.65 -1.54 -1.43
N PHE A 43 -0.21 -2.69 -0.90
CA PHE A 43 0.56 -3.69 -1.65
C PHE A 43 -0.09 -4.04 -3.00
N GLY A 44 -1.41 -4.25 -3.02
CA GLY A 44 -2.17 -4.58 -4.22
C GLY A 44 -2.10 -3.53 -5.34
N LYS A 45 -1.64 -2.30 -5.05
CA LYS A 45 -1.38 -1.29 -6.08
C LYS A 45 -0.22 -1.68 -6.99
N TYR A 46 0.66 -2.60 -6.59
CA TYR A 46 1.72 -3.11 -7.47
C TYR A 46 1.17 -3.95 -8.64
N THR A 47 -0.06 -4.46 -8.53
CA THR A 47 -0.63 -5.35 -9.56
C THR A 47 -0.79 -4.64 -10.90
N THR A 48 -0.63 -5.38 -11.99
CA THR A 48 -0.84 -4.83 -13.35
C THR A 48 -2.28 -4.37 -13.56
N TYR A 49 -3.26 -4.99 -12.90
CA TYR A 49 -4.65 -4.56 -12.89
C TYR A 49 -4.83 -3.17 -12.28
N PHE A 50 -4.24 -2.92 -11.11
CA PHE A 50 -4.29 -1.60 -10.49
C PHE A 50 -3.55 -0.55 -11.33
N GLN A 51 -2.34 -0.86 -11.81
CA GLN A 51 -1.55 0.09 -12.62
C GLN A 51 -2.28 0.46 -13.93
N LYS A 52 -2.92 -0.50 -14.61
CA LYS A 52 -3.75 -0.22 -15.80
C LYS A 52 -4.97 0.66 -15.46
N TYR A 53 -5.63 0.39 -14.34
CA TYR A 53 -6.73 1.21 -13.85
C TYR A 53 -6.27 2.64 -13.53
N LEU A 54 -5.09 2.79 -12.91
CA LEU A 54 -4.56 4.09 -12.52
C LEU A 54 -4.38 5.03 -13.72
N ILE A 55 -3.80 4.51 -14.80
CA ILE A 55 -3.47 5.24 -16.03
C ILE A 55 -4.72 5.43 -16.90
N ASN A 56 -5.43 4.34 -17.22
CA ASN A 56 -6.47 4.35 -18.26
C ASN A 56 -7.90 4.48 -17.71
N LYS A 57 -8.07 4.47 -16.38
CA LYS A 57 -9.38 4.38 -15.71
C LYS A 57 -10.20 3.16 -16.11
N ASN A 58 -9.54 2.12 -16.63
CA ASN A 58 -10.14 0.83 -16.96
C ASN A 58 -10.57 0.11 -15.68
N LYS A 59 -11.84 0.24 -15.31
CA LYS A 59 -12.41 -0.43 -14.14
C LYS A 59 -12.47 -1.94 -14.38
N SER A 60 -11.90 -2.69 -13.44
CA SER A 60 -11.96 -4.15 -13.37
C SER A 60 -12.10 -4.53 -11.90
N GLU A 61 -12.81 -5.63 -11.62
CA GLU A 61 -12.88 -6.19 -10.27
C GLU A 61 -11.49 -6.52 -9.69
N TYR A 62 -10.55 -6.91 -10.56
CA TYR A 62 -9.16 -7.21 -10.19
C TYR A 62 -8.32 -5.97 -9.87
N ALA A 63 -8.81 -4.76 -10.16
CA ALA A 63 -8.13 -3.52 -9.80
C ALA A 63 -8.36 -3.13 -8.32
N ASN A 64 -9.22 -3.85 -7.60
CA ASN A 64 -9.38 -3.64 -6.16
C ASN A 64 -8.14 -4.14 -5.42
N HIS A 65 -7.28 -3.20 -5.00
CA HIS A 65 -6.03 -3.49 -4.30
C HIS A 65 -6.23 -3.92 -2.84
N GLY A 66 -7.35 -3.56 -2.20
CA GLY A 66 -7.49 -3.66 -0.75
C GLY A 66 -7.46 -5.10 -0.24
N PHE A 67 -8.14 -6.02 -0.92
CA PHE A 67 -8.25 -7.40 -0.46
C PHE A 67 -6.91 -8.13 -0.43
N ILE A 68 -6.14 -8.08 -1.52
CA ILE A 68 -4.82 -8.74 -1.56
C ILE A 68 -3.81 -8.04 -0.64
N SER A 69 -3.95 -6.73 -0.43
CA SER A 69 -3.13 -5.99 0.54
C SER A 69 -3.41 -6.45 1.96
N ALA A 70 -4.68 -6.66 2.32
CA ALA A 70 -5.06 -7.16 3.64
C ALA A 70 -4.55 -8.58 3.90
N ILE A 71 -4.66 -9.48 2.91
CA ILE A 71 -4.11 -10.86 3.03
C ILE A 71 -2.59 -10.81 3.22
N PHE A 72 -1.90 -10.00 2.42
CA PHE A 72 -0.44 -9.87 2.51
C PHE A 72 -0.01 -9.26 3.86
N GLY A 73 -0.67 -8.20 4.32
CA GLY A 73 -0.40 -7.59 5.62
C GLY A 73 -0.66 -8.56 6.78
N ALA A 74 -1.73 -9.37 6.70
CA ALA A 74 -2.01 -10.41 7.68
C ALA A 74 -0.92 -11.49 7.69
N TYR A 75 -0.45 -11.93 6.51
CA TYR A 75 0.65 -12.89 6.39
C TYR A 75 1.95 -12.36 7.00
N LEU A 76 2.29 -11.09 6.78
CA LEU A 76 3.47 -10.46 7.38
C LEU A 76 3.38 -10.28 8.90
N SER A 77 2.18 -10.41 9.47
CA SER A 77 1.94 -10.26 10.91
C SER A 77 1.98 -11.57 11.69
N LEU A 78 2.27 -12.70 11.02
CA LEU A 78 2.47 -14.02 11.61
C LEU A 78 3.90 -14.21 12.09
#